data_AF-A0A9D1FCH1-F1
#
_entry.id   AF-A0A9D1FCH1-F1
#
_cell.length_a   1.000
_cell.length_b   1.000
_cell.length_c   1.000
_cell.angle_alpha   90.00
_cell.angle_beta   90.00
_cell.angle_gamma   90.00
#
_symmetry.space_group_name_H-M   'P 1'
#
loop_
_entity.id
_entity.type
_entity.pdbx_description
1 polymer ?
#
loop_
_entity_poly.entity_id
_entity_poly.type
_entity_poly.pdbx_seq_one_letter_code
_entity_poly.pdbx_strand_id
1 'polypeptide(L)'
;MSDERNYDFKGLSGDAELEALLESVRRDIGEAAPEPKSPPRPAVAPRPAAPVRETAPAREAAPAAGPARSGRYPETQPAQRGAPQAQPIRQARPNAARTPSAPERGGGQRQEPRPAARRRAEGEERELPPQRERIRVVHPEDEEPEKPRRGRFGLALGIYAAVLILLLAAGCTLLWFYLDAYEVTRPEDAMESFAELADEKYWSDALEGAFTVGETPFEDRGELMNELCLDLLRENPLEYREDEGWSESNMVYIVSAGGEDVCRVTLGEVAEGGDAGFGFTYLAVTRVELLASFTAPAAHEITVTVPADASLYVNGVAVTEEYIDSALTPESGESVGELEAGRVDELFRVYRIGGLYAPAELYAADAEGKPLELNGEVTDEAAAYALGEGALDYRLLVPEGSTISVNGVELDESYNTGDTLTPAFLEGFGDYGTLPELELWLVEGLHLEPEIEVRDAEGEELDEPAAADGELIYFGSGDQAAQDAHGAEASAFMEAYAAYLSGEAASEENYTALQALVLDGSELETALKALHDDYAENGLSVERVRARSGSFVPIGSTCCVCTVDVEYSAGEDAEDVETAYTIVLVMYGGVWLAAAVVS
;
A
#
# COMPACT_ATOMS: atom_id res chain seq x y z
N MET A 1 63.21 -14.19 -6.00
CA MET A 1 64.12 -13.22 -6.63
C MET A 1 63.26 -12.03 -7.02
N SER A 2 63.73 -10.81 -6.78
CA SER A 2 62.92 -9.60 -6.92
C SER A 2 62.77 -9.16 -8.37
N ASP A 3 61.65 -8.50 -8.70
CA ASP A 3 61.59 -7.52 -9.80
C ASP A 3 60.33 -6.63 -9.66
N GLU A 4 60.31 -5.78 -8.61
CA GLU A 4 59.29 -4.74 -8.46
C GLU A 4 59.56 -3.61 -9.47
N ARG A 5 58.80 -3.57 -10.57
CA ARG A 5 58.88 -2.46 -11.53
C ARG A 5 58.08 -1.26 -11.06
N ASN A 6 58.75 -0.42 -10.27
CA ASN A 6 58.28 0.89 -9.83
C ASN A 6 58.14 1.85 -11.04
N TYR A 7 56.95 2.40 -11.26
CA TYR A 7 56.66 3.38 -12.33
C TYR A 7 56.68 4.81 -11.77
N ASP A 8 57.79 5.52 -11.97
CA ASP A 8 58.00 6.89 -11.45
C ASP A 8 57.30 7.94 -12.33
N PHE A 9 56.04 8.28 -12.01
CA PHE A 9 55.27 9.35 -12.67
C PHE A 9 55.68 10.76 -12.21
N LYS A 10 56.96 11.11 -12.38
CA LYS A 10 57.50 12.47 -12.18
C LYS A 10 57.78 13.15 -13.52
N GLY A 11 56.74 13.69 -14.16
CA GLY A 11 56.93 14.37 -15.44
C GLY A 11 55.73 15.00 -16.15
N LEU A 12 54.56 15.15 -15.51
CA LEU A 12 53.39 15.80 -16.12
C LEU A 12 52.84 16.93 -15.23
N SER A 13 53.66 17.96 -15.01
CA SER A 13 53.26 19.18 -14.30
C SER A 13 52.87 20.27 -15.31
N GLY A 14 51.66 20.19 -15.84
CA GLY A 14 51.14 21.14 -16.83
C GLY A 14 49.71 20.81 -17.23
N ASP A 15 48.73 21.46 -16.60
CA ASP A 15 47.30 21.15 -16.73
C ASP A 15 46.81 21.18 -18.18
N ALA A 16 47.41 22.03 -19.02
CA ALA A 16 47.11 22.17 -20.44
C ALA A 16 47.38 20.90 -21.28
N GLU A 17 48.29 20.00 -20.90
CA GLU A 17 48.49 18.73 -21.62
C GLU A 17 47.43 17.69 -21.23
N LEU A 18 46.89 17.76 -20.02
CA LEU A 18 45.76 16.94 -19.58
C LEU A 18 44.45 17.44 -20.21
N GLU A 19 44.22 18.75 -20.23
CA GLU A 19 43.08 19.35 -20.94
C GLU A 19 43.11 19.01 -22.43
N ALA A 20 44.26 19.14 -23.12
CA ALA A 20 44.37 18.80 -24.54
C ALA A 20 44.05 17.32 -24.84
N LEU A 21 44.36 16.41 -23.92
CA LEU A 21 44.04 14.99 -24.05
C LEU A 21 42.53 14.74 -23.84
N LEU A 22 41.92 15.38 -22.84
CA LEU A 22 40.47 15.31 -22.59
C LEU A 22 39.64 15.96 -23.71
N GLU A 23 40.11 17.08 -24.27
CA GLU A 23 39.53 17.75 -25.44
C GLU A 23 39.58 16.83 -26.68
N SER A 24 40.71 16.12 -26.87
CA SER A 24 40.86 15.15 -27.95
C SER A 24 39.91 13.95 -27.79
N VAL A 25 39.67 13.48 -26.57
CA VAL A 25 38.69 12.41 -26.30
C VAL A 25 37.29 12.90 -26.61
N ARG A 26 36.85 14.04 -26.04
CA ARG A 26 35.50 14.62 -26.27
C ARG A 26 35.18 14.80 -27.75
N ARG A 27 36.15 15.26 -28.55
CA ARG A 27 35.96 15.47 -29.99
C ARG A 27 35.72 14.17 -30.77
N ASP A 28 36.21 13.03 -30.28
CA ASP A 28 36.06 11.74 -30.94
C ASP A 28 34.82 10.95 -30.44
N ILE A 29 34.20 11.32 -29.30
CA ILE A 29 32.87 10.85 -28.87
C ILE A 29 31.70 11.81 -29.21
N GLY A 30 31.97 13.04 -29.64
CA GLY A 30 30.97 13.93 -30.26
C GLY A 30 30.08 14.73 -29.30
N GLU A 31 30.47 14.86 -28.03
CA GLU A 31 29.74 15.67 -27.04
C GLU A 31 29.84 17.19 -27.31
N ALA A 32 28.79 17.93 -26.91
CA ALA A 32 28.78 19.39 -26.98
C ALA A 32 29.53 20.04 -25.80
N ALA A 33 30.25 21.13 -26.05
CA ALA A 33 31.04 21.82 -25.03
C ALA A 33 30.16 22.65 -24.06
N PRO A 34 30.51 22.70 -22.75
CA PRO A 34 29.76 23.45 -21.74
C PRO A 34 29.99 24.97 -21.81
N GLU A 35 29.00 25.75 -21.37
CA GLU A 35 29.08 27.22 -21.37
C GLU A 35 30.06 27.78 -20.30
N PRO A 36 30.71 28.94 -20.58
CA PRO A 36 31.68 29.55 -19.66
C PRO A 36 31.03 30.20 -18.43
N LYS A 37 31.57 29.91 -17.25
CA LYS A 37 31.10 30.48 -15.97
C LYS A 37 31.32 32.00 -15.90
N SER A 38 30.32 32.71 -15.36
CA SER A 38 30.38 34.17 -15.16
C SER A 38 31.37 34.59 -14.05
N PRO A 39 32.02 35.77 -14.17
CA PRO A 39 32.97 36.27 -13.16
C PRO A 39 32.29 36.77 -11.87
N PRO A 40 32.99 36.76 -10.73
CA PRO A 40 32.41 37.08 -9.42
C PRO A 40 32.12 38.57 -9.21
N ARG A 41 31.07 38.88 -8.43
CA ARG A 41 30.78 40.23 -7.92
C ARG A 41 31.65 40.56 -6.69
N PRO A 42 32.06 41.83 -6.50
CA PRO A 42 32.79 42.25 -5.31
C PRO A 42 31.89 42.32 -4.06
N ALA A 43 32.49 42.08 -2.88
CA ALA A 43 31.79 42.11 -1.59
C ALA A 43 31.37 43.52 -1.15
N VAL A 44 30.28 43.61 -0.38
CA VAL A 44 29.76 44.84 0.24
C VAL A 44 29.81 44.68 1.77
N ALA A 45 30.25 45.73 2.47
CA ALA A 45 30.45 45.71 3.93
C ALA A 45 29.14 45.94 4.73
N PRO A 46 29.00 45.37 5.94
CA PRO A 46 27.78 45.48 6.74
C PRO A 46 27.69 46.82 7.50
N ARG A 47 26.47 47.34 7.67
CA ARG A 47 26.10 48.44 8.60
C ARG A 47 24.58 48.38 8.94
N PRO A 48 24.09 49.07 10.00
CA PRO A 48 23.45 48.35 11.10
C PRO A 48 21.93 48.56 11.25
N ALA A 49 21.32 47.79 12.15
CA ALA A 49 19.90 47.82 12.48
C ALA A 49 19.48 48.97 13.41
N ALA A 50 18.25 49.47 13.20
CA ALA A 50 17.39 50.22 14.14
C ALA A 50 16.05 50.58 13.43
N PRO A 51 14.95 50.88 14.16
CA PRO A 51 14.44 50.22 15.36
C PRO A 51 12.91 49.90 15.26
N VAL A 52 12.36 49.25 16.28
CA VAL A 52 10.91 49.02 16.48
C VAL A 52 10.13 50.34 16.66
N ARG A 53 8.83 50.37 16.34
CA ARG A 53 7.92 51.48 16.71
C ARG A 53 6.45 51.05 16.89
N GLU A 54 5.79 51.64 17.87
CA GLU A 54 4.48 51.21 18.41
C GLU A 54 3.22 51.87 17.78
N THR A 55 2.11 51.14 17.88
CA THR A 55 0.69 51.58 18.08
C THR A 55 -0.02 52.60 17.16
N ALA A 56 -1.04 52.09 16.44
CA ALA A 56 -2.48 52.51 16.49
C ALA A 56 -2.90 53.93 16.00
N PRO A 57 -4.22 54.28 15.89
CA PRO A 57 -5.44 53.46 16.07
C PRO A 57 -6.54 53.56 14.96
N ALA A 58 -7.45 52.55 14.98
CA ALA A 58 -8.90 52.56 14.72
C ALA A 58 -9.55 53.33 13.54
N ARG A 59 -10.43 52.63 12.77
CA ARG A 59 -11.80 53.15 12.48
C ARG A 59 -12.86 52.10 12.08
N GLU A 60 -13.75 51.85 13.05
CA GLU A 60 -15.18 51.55 12.96
C GLU A 60 -15.93 51.85 11.64
N ALA A 61 -16.66 50.85 11.10
CA ALA A 61 -17.98 50.98 10.45
C ALA A 61 -18.62 49.60 10.18
N ALA A 62 -19.92 49.43 10.48
CA ALA A 62 -20.69 48.19 10.27
C ALA A 62 -21.86 48.37 9.26
N PRO A 63 -22.94 47.54 9.21
CA PRO A 63 -23.12 46.59 8.10
C PRO A 63 -24.40 46.82 7.25
N ALA A 64 -24.56 46.07 6.14
CA ALA A 64 -25.79 46.10 5.34
C ALA A 64 -26.13 44.77 4.59
N ALA A 65 -27.17 44.09 5.09
CA ALA A 65 -28.22 43.32 4.41
C ALA A 65 -27.99 42.59 3.05
N GLY A 66 -28.50 41.34 2.97
CA GLY A 66 -28.95 40.71 1.71
C GLY A 66 -30.27 41.31 1.16
N PRO A 67 -31.03 40.66 0.24
CA PRO A 67 -31.43 39.25 0.39
C PRO A 67 -31.75 38.44 -0.91
N ALA A 68 -32.24 37.21 -0.69
CA ALA A 68 -33.32 36.52 -1.43
C ALA A 68 -33.08 35.89 -2.83
N ARG A 69 -33.13 34.55 -2.83
CA ARG A 69 -33.87 33.64 -3.73
C ARG A 69 -34.42 34.19 -5.07
N SER A 70 -34.06 33.53 -6.16
CA SER A 70 -35.05 33.07 -7.15
C SER A 70 -34.57 31.76 -7.81
N GLY A 71 -35.48 30.98 -8.41
CA GLY A 71 -35.12 29.75 -9.12
C GLY A 71 -36.22 29.30 -10.08
N ARG A 72 -35.84 28.52 -11.10
CA ARG A 72 -36.77 27.81 -12.02
C ARG A 72 -36.03 26.79 -12.89
N TYR A 73 -36.59 25.59 -12.99
CA TYR A 73 -36.31 24.63 -14.08
C TYR A 73 -36.90 25.13 -15.42
N PRO A 74 -36.43 24.56 -16.54
CA PRO A 74 -37.34 23.69 -17.31
C PRO A 74 -36.78 22.29 -17.63
N GLU A 75 -37.65 21.40 -18.12
CA GLU A 75 -37.42 19.95 -18.37
C GLU A 75 -37.09 19.58 -19.84
N THR A 76 -36.90 18.27 -20.07
CA THR A 76 -36.82 17.50 -21.35
C THR A 76 -35.45 17.55 -22.07
N GLN A 77 -34.65 16.47 -22.23
CA GLN A 77 -34.81 15.06 -22.69
C GLN A 77 -34.32 14.87 -24.18
N PRO A 78 -33.85 13.68 -24.63
CA PRO A 78 -32.81 12.82 -24.03
C PRO A 78 -31.84 12.13 -25.05
N ALA A 79 -30.58 11.84 -24.69
CA ALA A 79 -29.69 10.88 -25.38
C ALA A 79 -28.61 10.40 -24.37
N GLN A 80 -28.51 9.13 -23.97
CA GLN A 80 -28.07 7.89 -24.67
C GLN A 80 -26.54 7.70 -24.79
N ARG A 81 -26.10 6.53 -24.30
CA ARG A 81 -24.72 5.98 -24.23
C ARG A 81 -23.79 6.69 -23.22
N GLY A 82 -23.08 5.97 -22.35
CA GLY A 82 -23.14 4.54 -22.03
C GLY A 82 -22.01 4.12 -21.11
N ALA A 83 -22.31 3.65 -19.90
CA ALA A 83 -21.32 3.25 -18.90
C ALA A 83 -20.89 1.76 -19.08
N PRO A 84 -19.63 1.41 -18.76
CA PRO A 84 -19.16 0.02 -18.74
C PRO A 84 -19.82 -0.79 -17.61
N GLN A 85 -19.83 -2.12 -17.74
CA GLN A 85 -20.39 -3.04 -16.75
C GLN A 85 -19.28 -3.80 -16.04
N ALA A 86 -19.20 -3.67 -14.71
CA ALA A 86 -18.48 -4.63 -13.88
C ALA A 86 -19.18 -6.00 -13.92
N GLN A 87 -18.40 -7.10 -13.85
CA GLN A 87 -18.93 -8.46 -13.73
C GLN A 87 -18.46 -9.10 -12.41
N PRO A 88 -19.37 -9.54 -11.53
CA PRO A 88 -18.97 -10.18 -10.28
C PRO A 88 -18.56 -11.65 -10.50
N ILE A 89 -17.36 -12.00 -10.06
CA ILE A 89 -16.86 -13.38 -10.05
C ILE A 89 -17.75 -14.24 -9.13
N ARG A 90 -18.11 -15.46 -9.57
CA ARG A 90 -18.83 -16.44 -8.73
C ARG A 90 -18.08 -17.76 -8.63
N GLN A 91 -17.84 -18.14 -7.37
CA GLN A 91 -17.14 -19.35 -6.95
C GLN A 91 -17.86 -20.64 -7.40
N ALA A 92 -17.10 -21.71 -7.67
CA ALA A 92 -17.65 -23.03 -7.99
C ALA A 92 -16.77 -24.20 -7.50
N ARG A 93 -17.15 -24.83 -6.38
CA ARG A 93 -16.72 -26.17 -5.92
C ARG A 93 -17.81 -26.76 -5.01
N PRO A 94 -17.82 -28.08 -4.75
CA PRO A 94 -17.61 -29.19 -5.68
C PRO A 94 -18.78 -30.20 -5.57
N ASN A 95 -18.74 -31.32 -6.30
CA ASN A 95 -19.51 -32.51 -5.89
C ASN A 95 -18.90 -33.82 -6.42
N ALA A 96 -18.81 -34.85 -5.59
CA ALA A 96 -18.18 -36.12 -5.94
C ALA A 96 -18.87 -37.31 -5.25
N ALA A 97 -19.32 -38.31 -6.04
CA ALA A 97 -19.80 -39.59 -5.50
C ALA A 97 -19.78 -40.75 -6.52
N ARG A 98 -18.72 -41.56 -6.43
CA ARG A 98 -18.73 -43.05 -6.40
C ARG A 98 -19.48 -43.85 -7.49
N THR A 99 -18.64 -44.48 -8.33
CA THR A 99 -18.64 -45.90 -8.79
C THR A 99 -19.16 -46.96 -7.78
N PRO A 100 -19.29 -48.27 -8.12
CA PRO A 100 -18.94 -49.00 -9.36
C PRO A 100 -20.02 -49.96 -9.93
N SER A 101 -19.77 -50.57 -11.10
CA SER A 101 -19.71 -52.05 -11.29
C SER A 101 -19.67 -52.52 -12.77
N ALA A 102 -18.92 -53.58 -13.02
CA ALA A 102 -18.90 -54.44 -14.21
C ALA A 102 -18.81 -55.91 -13.72
N PRO A 103 -18.79 -56.98 -14.56
CA PRO A 103 -18.87 -57.07 -16.03
C PRO A 103 -19.93 -58.11 -16.50
N GLU A 104 -19.94 -58.48 -17.79
CA GLU A 104 -19.88 -59.89 -18.28
C GLU A 104 -19.98 -60.00 -19.82
N ARG A 105 -19.88 -61.22 -20.35
CA ARG A 105 -19.71 -61.57 -21.77
C ARG A 105 -21.04 -61.85 -22.48
N GLY A 106 -21.08 -61.64 -23.79
CA GLY A 106 -22.13 -62.18 -24.67
C GLY A 106 -22.08 -61.60 -26.08
N GLY A 107 -22.55 -62.33 -27.08
CA GLY A 107 -22.62 -61.82 -28.45
C GLY A 107 -23.37 -62.72 -29.42
N GLY A 108 -23.62 -62.20 -30.62
CA GLY A 108 -24.12 -62.97 -31.77
C GLY A 108 -25.55 -62.67 -32.21
N GLN A 109 -25.68 -62.54 -33.54
CA GLN A 109 -26.85 -62.87 -34.37
C GLN A 109 -28.17 -62.04 -34.27
N ARG A 110 -28.34 -61.20 -35.30
CA ARG A 110 -29.36 -61.31 -36.38
C ARG A 110 -30.88 -61.32 -36.09
N GLN A 111 -31.58 -60.64 -37.00
CA GLN A 111 -32.98 -60.80 -37.45
C GLN A 111 -34.12 -60.09 -36.68
N GLU A 112 -34.70 -59.08 -37.36
CA GLU A 112 -36.12 -58.90 -37.76
C GLU A 112 -37.28 -59.61 -37.00
N PRO A 113 -38.53 -59.08 -36.99
CA PRO A 113 -39.09 -58.12 -37.97
C PRO A 113 -39.97 -56.95 -37.43
N ARG A 114 -40.46 -56.16 -38.41
CA ARG A 114 -41.66 -55.29 -38.45
C ARG A 114 -42.92 -55.88 -37.75
N PRO A 115 -44.02 -55.10 -37.47
CA PRO A 115 -44.41 -53.83 -38.13
C PRO A 115 -45.01 -52.69 -37.25
N ALA A 116 -45.15 -51.51 -37.86
CA ALA A 116 -46.12 -50.48 -37.47
C ALA A 116 -46.87 -49.99 -38.72
N ALA A 117 -48.15 -49.60 -38.61
CA ALA A 117 -49.00 -49.32 -39.77
C ALA A 117 -50.00 -48.17 -39.57
N ARG A 118 -50.14 -47.34 -40.62
CA ARG A 118 -51.27 -46.44 -40.96
C ARG A 118 -51.72 -45.38 -39.94
N ARG A 119 -51.82 -44.14 -40.42
CA ARG A 119 -53.11 -43.47 -40.70
C ARG A 119 -52.93 -42.16 -41.50
N ARG A 120 -53.77 -42.01 -42.55
CA ARG A 120 -54.27 -40.80 -43.28
C ARG A 120 -53.28 -39.67 -43.64
N ALA A 121 -53.23 -39.10 -44.86
CA ALA A 121 -54.28 -38.69 -45.82
C ALA A 121 -55.14 -37.50 -45.34
N GLU A 122 -55.76 -36.69 -46.20
CA GLU A 122 -55.80 -36.64 -47.69
C GLU A 122 -54.60 -35.81 -48.28
N GLY A 123 -54.50 -35.24 -49.50
CA GLY A 123 -55.41 -35.01 -50.64
C GLY A 123 -54.71 -34.58 -51.96
N GLU A 124 -55.26 -33.58 -52.68
CA GLU A 124 -54.87 -32.89 -53.95
C GLU A 124 -53.56 -33.34 -54.68
N GLU A 125 -53.59 -34.06 -55.82
CA GLU A 125 -54.09 -33.77 -57.19
C GLU A 125 -53.24 -32.83 -58.08
N ARG A 126 -52.39 -33.41 -58.94
CA ARG A 126 -52.26 -32.94 -60.35
C ARG A 126 -51.67 -33.96 -61.34
N GLU A 127 -52.54 -34.37 -62.27
CA GLU A 127 -52.37 -34.72 -63.69
C GLU A 127 -51.12 -35.44 -64.26
N LEU A 128 -51.42 -36.37 -65.17
CA LEU A 128 -50.60 -37.30 -65.98
C LEU A 128 -51.02 -37.13 -67.47
N PRO A 129 -50.55 -37.90 -68.48
CA PRO A 129 -49.31 -38.70 -68.72
C PRO A 129 -48.70 -38.23 -70.10
N PRO A 130 -48.38 -39.08 -71.13
CA PRO A 130 -47.69 -40.38 -71.26
C PRO A 130 -46.35 -40.20 -72.05
N GLN A 131 -45.63 -41.14 -72.70
CA GLN A 131 -45.72 -42.57 -73.08
C GLN A 131 -44.39 -43.28 -72.69
N ARG A 132 -44.17 -44.61 -72.61
CA ARG A 132 -44.67 -45.84 -73.27
C ARG A 132 -44.15 -46.14 -74.70
N GLU A 133 -43.10 -46.96 -74.78
CA GLU A 133 -42.96 -48.13 -75.66
C GLU A 133 -41.86 -49.05 -75.06
N ARG A 134 -41.78 -50.37 -75.29
CA ARG A 134 -42.73 -51.50 -75.32
C ARG A 134 -41.91 -52.70 -75.82
N ILE A 135 -41.86 -53.81 -75.05
CA ILE A 135 -41.64 -55.19 -75.57
C ILE A 135 -40.17 -55.43 -76.05
N ARG A 136 -39.52 -56.59 -75.88
CA ARG A 136 -39.95 -57.98 -75.63
C ARG A 136 -39.00 -58.69 -74.65
N VAL A 137 -39.51 -59.65 -73.86
CA VAL A 137 -38.70 -60.75 -73.31
C VAL A 137 -39.01 -62.00 -74.13
N VAL A 138 -37.97 -62.72 -74.57
CA VAL A 138 -38.04 -64.10 -75.06
C VAL A 138 -36.80 -64.86 -74.61
N HIS A 139 -37.02 -66.03 -74.02
CA HIS A 139 -36.09 -67.12 -73.70
C HIS A 139 -36.89 -68.43 -73.90
N PRO A 140 -36.26 -69.64 -73.87
CA PRO A 140 -34.82 -69.94 -73.91
C PRO A 140 -34.28 -69.90 -75.38
N GLU A 141 -33.51 -70.78 -76.04
CA GLU A 141 -32.96 -72.15 -75.83
C GLU A 141 -31.59 -72.30 -76.54
N ASP A 142 -30.81 -73.29 -76.12
CA ASP A 142 -29.66 -73.98 -76.77
C ASP A 142 -28.56 -73.19 -77.53
N GLU A 143 -27.38 -73.06 -76.91
CA GLU A 143 -26.08 -73.30 -77.57
C GLU A 143 -24.99 -73.70 -76.54
N GLU A 144 -23.95 -74.44 -76.96
CA GLU A 144 -23.01 -75.13 -76.06
C GLU A 144 -21.93 -74.21 -75.42
N PRO A 145 -21.39 -74.55 -74.22
CA PRO A 145 -20.38 -73.73 -73.54
C PRO A 145 -18.98 -73.85 -74.19
N GLU A 146 -18.69 -73.02 -75.20
CA GLU A 146 -17.34 -72.86 -75.73
C GLU A 146 -16.35 -72.45 -74.63
N LYS A 147 -15.24 -73.19 -74.50
CA LYS A 147 -14.16 -72.86 -73.57
C LYS A 147 -13.52 -71.53 -73.98
N PRO A 148 -13.40 -70.54 -73.08
CA PRO A 148 -12.78 -69.26 -73.41
C PRO A 148 -11.30 -69.47 -73.73
N ARG A 149 -10.96 -69.44 -75.03
CA ARG A 149 -9.59 -69.34 -75.51
C ARG A 149 -8.99 -68.07 -74.92
N ARG A 150 -8.03 -68.21 -73.99
CA ARG A 150 -7.23 -67.08 -73.45
C ARG A 150 -6.49 -66.39 -74.60
N GLY A 151 -7.14 -65.38 -75.19
CA GLY A 151 -6.61 -64.63 -76.30
C GLY A 151 -5.33 -63.90 -75.92
N ARG A 152 -4.38 -63.81 -76.85
CA ARG A 152 -3.08 -63.14 -76.67
C ARG A 152 -3.24 -61.67 -76.27
N PHE A 153 -4.40 -61.08 -76.57
CA PHE A 153 -4.86 -59.77 -76.10
C PHE A 153 -4.88 -59.63 -74.56
N GLY A 154 -5.35 -60.64 -73.82
CA GLY A 154 -5.37 -60.59 -72.35
C GLY A 154 -3.98 -60.66 -71.73
N LEU A 155 -3.03 -61.35 -72.38
CA LEU A 155 -1.61 -61.33 -71.99
C LEU A 155 -0.98 -59.96 -72.28
N ALA A 156 -1.23 -59.40 -73.47
CA ALA A 156 -0.74 -58.08 -73.86
C ALA A 156 -1.30 -56.96 -72.96
N LEU A 157 -2.59 -57.01 -72.63
CA LEU A 157 -3.23 -56.10 -71.69
C LEU A 157 -2.69 -56.26 -70.27
N GLY A 158 -2.41 -57.49 -69.82
CA GLY A 158 -1.75 -57.74 -68.53
C GLY A 158 -0.33 -57.19 -68.46
N ILE A 159 0.46 -57.31 -69.54
CA ILE A 159 1.79 -56.70 -69.65
C ILE A 159 1.70 -55.17 -69.67
N TYR A 160 0.77 -54.60 -70.46
CA TYR A 160 0.53 -53.16 -70.50
C TYR A 160 0.10 -52.61 -69.13
N ALA A 161 -0.80 -53.29 -68.43
CA ALA A 161 -1.22 -52.94 -67.08
C ALA A 161 -0.06 -53.05 -66.07
N ALA A 162 0.79 -54.09 -66.15
CA ALA A 162 1.96 -54.22 -65.30
C ALA A 162 3.00 -53.10 -65.54
N VAL A 163 3.22 -52.70 -66.81
CA VAL A 163 4.07 -51.55 -67.16
C VAL A 163 3.44 -50.24 -66.66
N LEU A 164 2.13 -50.06 -66.80
CA LEU A 164 1.43 -48.88 -66.30
C LEU A 164 1.47 -48.80 -64.77
N ILE A 165 1.36 -49.93 -64.06
CA ILE A 165 1.50 -50.01 -62.60
C ILE A 165 2.95 -49.73 -62.18
N LEU A 166 3.95 -50.19 -62.93
CA LEU A 166 5.36 -49.83 -62.66
C LEU A 166 5.64 -48.35 -62.89
N LEU A 167 5.08 -47.74 -63.95
CA LEU A 167 5.18 -46.30 -64.19
C LEU A 167 4.43 -45.49 -63.13
N LEU A 168 3.26 -45.96 -62.69
CA LEU A 168 2.51 -45.36 -61.58
C LEU A 168 3.32 -45.44 -60.27
N ALA A 169 3.87 -46.60 -59.94
CA ALA A 169 4.68 -46.80 -58.73
C ALA A 169 5.95 -45.93 -58.74
N ALA A 170 6.64 -45.84 -59.87
CA ALA A 170 7.79 -44.95 -60.05
C ALA A 170 7.38 -43.48 -59.92
N GLY A 171 6.23 -43.09 -60.50
CA GLY A 171 5.66 -41.75 -60.36
C GLY A 171 5.27 -41.41 -58.92
N CYS A 172 4.65 -42.34 -58.19
CA CYS A 172 4.35 -42.18 -56.76
C CYS A 172 5.61 -42.12 -55.89
N THR A 173 6.66 -42.87 -56.23
CA THR A 173 7.96 -42.80 -55.54
C THR A 173 8.63 -41.45 -55.77
N LEU A 174 8.62 -40.94 -57.01
CA LEU A 174 9.15 -39.63 -57.35
C LEU A 174 8.35 -38.50 -56.69
N LEU A 175 7.02 -38.62 -56.68
CA LEU A 175 6.13 -37.67 -55.99
C LEU A 175 6.33 -37.69 -54.47
N TRP A 176 6.58 -38.86 -53.88
CA TRP A 176 6.90 -38.97 -52.46
C TRP A 176 8.20 -38.23 -52.12
N PHE A 177 9.30 -38.47 -52.84
CA PHE A 177 10.54 -37.71 -52.66
C PHE A 177 10.40 -36.20 -52.94
N TYR A 178 9.50 -35.80 -53.84
CA TYR A 178 9.21 -34.39 -54.10
C TYR A 178 8.41 -33.73 -52.97
N LEU A 179 7.46 -34.46 -52.35
CA LEU A 179 6.71 -33.98 -51.19
C LEU A 179 7.60 -33.94 -49.94
N ASP A 180 8.42 -34.96 -49.72
CA ASP A 180 9.43 -35.04 -48.65
C ASP A 180 10.39 -33.82 -48.71
N ALA A 181 10.95 -33.53 -49.90
CA ALA A 181 11.79 -32.34 -50.10
C ALA A 181 11.04 -31.00 -50.05
N TYR A 182 9.73 -30.97 -50.31
CA TYR A 182 8.89 -29.77 -50.23
C TYR A 182 8.39 -29.50 -48.80
N GLU A 183 8.17 -30.54 -48.00
CA GLU A 183 7.75 -30.44 -46.60
C GLU A 183 8.94 -29.94 -45.76
N VAL A 184 10.09 -30.61 -45.81
CA VAL A 184 11.29 -30.26 -45.00
C VAL A 184 12.02 -28.97 -45.49
N THR A 185 11.47 -28.26 -46.48
CA THR A 185 11.94 -26.91 -46.88
C THR A 185 10.94 -25.79 -46.58
N ARG A 186 9.91 -26.10 -45.78
CA ARG A 186 8.95 -25.13 -45.24
C ARG A 186 9.55 -24.27 -44.12
N PRO A 187 9.11 -23.00 -44.00
CA PRO A 187 9.36 -22.20 -42.81
C PRO A 187 8.83 -22.85 -41.52
N GLU A 188 7.68 -23.54 -41.59
CA GLU A 188 7.06 -24.21 -40.45
C GLU A 188 8.01 -25.22 -39.79
N ASP A 189 8.58 -26.14 -40.57
CA ASP A 189 9.55 -27.17 -40.10
C ASP A 189 10.81 -26.55 -39.47
N ALA A 190 11.27 -25.41 -39.99
CA ALA A 190 12.42 -24.68 -39.44
C ALA A 190 12.08 -23.93 -38.13
N MET A 191 10.84 -23.48 -37.96
CA MET A 191 10.34 -22.89 -36.70
C MET A 191 10.05 -23.95 -35.64
N GLU A 192 9.53 -25.12 -36.02
CA GLU A 192 9.38 -26.27 -35.12
C GLU A 192 10.76 -26.78 -34.66
N SER A 193 11.72 -26.89 -35.58
CA SER A 193 13.13 -27.21 -35.25
C SER A 193 13.77 -26.16 -34.33
N PHE A 194 13.41 -24.88 -34.45
CA PHE A 194 13.86 -23.84 -33.51
C PHE A 194 13.23 -24.05 -32.12
N ALA A 195 11.93 -24.31 -32.03
CA ALA A 195 11.24 -24.54 -30.76
C ALA A 195 11.72 -25.80 -30.02
N GLU A 196 12.12 -26.86 -30.74
CA GLU A 196 12.76 -28.05 -30.12
C GLU A 196 14.19 -27.79 -29.62
N LEU A 197 14.93 -26.85 -30.24
CA LEU A 197 16.33 -26.54 -29.91
C LEU A 197 16.49 -25.38 -28.92
N ALA A 198 15.49 -24.52 -28.79
CA ALA A 198 15.46 -23.40 -27.86
C ALA A 198 15.07 -23.89 -26.44
N ASP A 199 15.96 -24.67 -25.82
CA ASP A 199 15.78 -25.21 -24.48
C ASP A 199 16.03 -24.15 -23.37
N GLU A 200 15.78 -24.53 -22.11
CA GLU A 200 16.00 -23.66 -20.94
C GLU A 200 17.44 -23.12 -20.87
N LYS A 201 18.43 -23.88 -21.35
CA LYS A 201 19.81 -23.41 -21.42
C LYS A 201 20.00 -22.38 -22.53
N TYR A 202 19.42 -22.58 -23.71
CA TYR A 202 19.46 -21.58 -24.79
C TYR A 202 18.89 -20.24 -24.33
N TRP A 203 17.73 -20.23 -23.66
CA TRP A 203 17.13 -19.00 -23.15
C TRP A 203 17.93 -18.36 -22.02
N SER A 204 18.46 -19.14 -21.07
CA SER A 204 19.34 -18.62 -20.02
C SER A 204 20.62 -17.98 -20.59
N ASP A 205 21.30 -18.65 -21.53
CA ASP A 205 22.51 -18.13 -22.19
C ASP A 205 22.21 -16.88 -23.04
N ALA A 206 21.00 -16.78 -23.63
CA ALA A 206 20.58 -15.63 -24.43
C ALA A 206 20.16 -14.42 -23.58
N LEU A 207 19.49 -14.65 -22.44
CA LEU A 207 19.02 -13.59 -21.55
C LEU A 207 20.13 -12.98 -20.70
N GLU A 208 21.16 -13.74 -20.29
CA GLU A 208 22.25 -13.28 -19.41
C GLU A 208 22.84 -11.92 -19.84
N GLY A 209 23.08 -11.75 -21.15
CA GLY A 209 23.61 -10.50 -21.74
C GLY A 209 22.58 -9.58 -22.41
N ALA A 210 21.30 -9.94 -22.44
CA ALA A 210 20.23 -9.18 -23.12
C ALA A 210 19.18 -8.57 -22.15
N PHE A 211 19.07 -9.12 -20.94
CA PHE A 211 18.22 -8.60 -19.87
C PHE A 211 18.86 -7.34 -19.28
N THR A 212 18.32 -6.16 -19.58
CA THR A 212 18.92 -4.86 -19.20
C THR A 212 18.35 -4.25 -17.94
N VAL A 213 17.48 -4.97 -17.23
CA VAL A 213 17.02 -4.62 -15.88
C VAL A 213 18.22 -4.57 -14.93
N GLY A 214 18.26 -3.56 -14.06
CA GLY A 214 19.29 -3.40 -13.04
C GLY A 214 18.86 -4.02 -11.71
N GLU A 215 19.84 -4.32 -10.86
CA GLU A 215 19.60 -4.67 -9.45
C GLU A 215 18.97 -3.47 -8.72
N THR A 216 17.96 -3.71 -7.89
CA THR A 216 17.33 -2.70 -7.03
C THR A 216 17.56 -3.07 -5.55
N PRO A 217 17.32 -2.16 -4.58
CA PRO A 217 17.39 -2.52 -3.17
C PRO A 217 16.39 -3.59 -2.73
N PHE A 218 15.39 -3.91 -3.57
CA PHE A 218 14.27 -4.80 -3.26
C PHE A 218 14.18 -6.02 -4.19
N GLU A 219 14.99 -6.08 -5.26
CA GLU A 219 14.89 -7.13 -6.29
C GLU A 219 16.27 -7.51 -6.84
N ASP A 220 16.58 -8.82 -6.81
CA ASP A 220 17.77 -9.37 -7.46
C ASP A 220 17.55 -9.53 -8.97
N ARG A 221 18.54 -9.11 -9.78
CA ARG A 221 18.44 -9.19 -11.26
C ARG A 221 18.31 -10.62 -11.77
N GLY A 222 18.92 -11.60 -11.11
CA GLY A 222 18.83 -13.01 -11.48
C GLY A 222 17.47 -13.61 -11.15
N GLU A 223 16.89 -13.23 -10.01
CA GLU A 223 15.53 -13.62 -9.63
C GLU A 223 14.49 -13.01 -10.58
N LEU A 224 14.56 -11.70 -10.87
CA LEU A 224 13.73 -11.03 -11.87
C LEU A 224 13.87 -11.64 -13.29
N MET A 225 15.09 -12.01 -13.70
CA MET A 225 15.32 -12.67 -14.99
C MET A 225 14.70 -14.07 -15.03
N ASN A 226 14.61 -14.77 -13.89
CA ASN A 226 13.91 -16.03 -13.83
C ASN A 226 12.39 -15.82 -13.88
N GLU A 227 11.83 -15.00 -13.00
CA GLU A 227 10.38 -14.78 -12.88
C GLU A 227 9.78 -14.17 -14.17
N LEU A 228 10.30 -13.03 -14.61
CA LEU A 228 9.71 -12.26 -15.71
C LEU A 228 9.97 -12.87 -17.11
N CYS A 229 11.00 -13.74 -17.23
CA CYS A 229 11.41 -14.28 -18.52
C CYS A 229 11.47 -15.82 -18.57
N LEU A 230 12.25 -16.48 -17.70
CA LEU A 230 12.44 -17.93 -17.80
C LEU A 230 11.22 -18.74 -17.36
N ASP A 231 10.47 -18.30 -16.35
CA ASP A 231 9.26 -18.98 -15.87
C ASP A 231 8.16 -18.91 -16.93
N LEU A 232 7.94 -17.74 -17.55
CA LEU A 232 7.07 -17.59 -18.72
C LEU A 232 7.40 -18.59 -19.83
N LEU A 233 8.69 -18.72 -20.17
CA LEU A 233 9.20 -19.64 -21.21
C LEU A 233 9.17 -21.12 -20.80
N ARG A 234 9.18 -21.43 -19.50
CA ARG A 234 9.13 -22.80 -18.97
C ARG A 234 7.69 -23.32 -18.82
N GLU A 235 6.74 -22.43 -18.51
CA GLU A 235 5.33 -22.80 -18.32
C GLU A 235 4.51 -22.79 -19.62
N ASN A 236 4.90 -21.98 -20.61
CA ASN A 236 4.12 -21.79 -21.84
C ASN A 236 4.83 -22.35 -23.08
N PRO A 237 4.11 -23.00 -24.02
CA PRO A 237 4.68 -23.37 -25.30
C PRO A 237 5.00 -22.11 -26.14
N LEU A 238 6.03 -22.22 -26.98
CA LEU A 238 6.35 -21.19 -27.96
C LEU A 238 5.34 -21.23 -29.11
N GLU A 239 4.61 -20.12 -29.30
CA GLU A 239 3.80 -19.89 -30.51
C GLU A 239 4.55 -18.92 -31.45
N TYR A 240 4.22 -18.94 -32.74
CA TYR A 240 4.84 -18.03 -33.70
C TYR A 240 3.86 -17.50 -34.75
N ARG A 241 4.14 -16.29 -35.24
CA ARG A 241 3.31 -15.54 -36.20
C ARG A 241 4.19 -14.75 -37.17
N GLU A 242 3.69 -14.52 -38.38
CA GLU A 242 4.36 -13.66 -39.36
C GLU A 242 4.54 -12.24 -38.79
N ASP A 243 5.72 -11.64 -39.00
CA ASP A 243 5.97 -10.21 -38.72
C ASP A 243 5.33 -9.33 -39.81
N GLU A 244 5.03 -8.06 -39.51
CA GLU A 244 4.47 -7.12 -40.50
C GLU A 244 5.38 -6.89 -41.72
N GLY A 245 6.68 -7.17 -41.60
CA GLY A 245 7.67 -7.13 -42.68
C GLY A 245 7.89 -8.46 -43.44
N TRP A 246 7.07 -9.50 -43.20
CA TRP A 246 7.27 -10.83 -43.80
C TRP A 246 7.18 -10.83 -45.34
N SER A 247 8.05 -11.59 -45.99
CA SER A 247 7.92 -12.00 -47.40
C SER A 247 8.70 -13.28 -47.69
N GLU A 248 8.48 -13.90 -48.84
CA GLU A 248 9.30 -15.02 -49.35
C GLU A 248 10.81 -14.69 -49.41
N SER A 249 11.17 -13.41 -49.50
CA SER A 249 12.55 -12.90 -49.50
C SER A 249 13.03 -12.34 -48.14
N ASN A 250 12.16 -12.32 -47.13
CA ASN A 250 12.42 -11.79 -45.79
C ASN A 250 11.51 -12.52 -44.79
N MET A 251 11.84 -13.78 -44.49
CA MET A 251 11.04 -14.66 -43.65
C MET A 251 11.29 -14.34 -42.17
N VAL A 252 10.55 -13.36 -41.64
CA VAL A 252 10.65 -12.92 -40.24
C VAL A 252 9.38 -13.28 -39.48
N TYR A 253 9.55 -13.95 -38.34
CA TYR A 253 8.48 -14.33 -37.43
C TYR A 253 8.66 -13.66 -36.08
N ILE A 254 7.55 -13.27 -35.45
CA ILE A 254 7.50 -13.05 -34.01
C ILE A 254 7.27 -14.40 -33.34
N VAL A 255 8.03 -14.68 -32.28
CA VAL A 255 7.81 -15.81 -31.37
C VAL A 255 7.28 -15.25 -30.06
N SER A 256 6.26 -15.90 -29.51
CA SER A 256 5.51 -15.46 -28.34
C SER A 256 5.36 -16.60 -27.34
N ALA A 257 5.30 -16.30 -26.04
CA ALA A 257 5.09 -17.26 -24.96
C ALA A 257 4.04 -16.71 -23.98
N GLY A 258 3.03 -17.51 -23.63
CA GLY A 258 1.93 -17.09 -22.73
C GLY A 258 1.01 -15.97 -23.26
N GLY A 259 1.30 -15.45 -24.45
CA GLY A 259 0.65 -14.27 -25.04
C GLY A 259 1.60 -13.07 -25.24
N GLU A 260 2.76 -13.07 -24.57
CA GLU A 260 3.77 -12.02 -24.69
C GLU A 260 4.75 -12.28 -25.84
N ASP A 261 5.14 -11.24 -26.57
CA ASP A 261 6.08 -11.32 -27.69
C ASP A 261 7.54 -11.33 -27.20
N VAL A 262 8.23 -12.47 -27.36
CA VAL A 262 9.55 -12.78 -26.80
C VAL A 262 10.69 -12.34 -27.72
N CYS A 263 10.65 -12.74 -28.99
CA CYS A 263 11.74 -12.49 -29.94
C CYS A 263 11.29 -12.43 -31.41
N ARG A 264 12.17 -11.92 -32.26
CA ARG A 264 12.09 -12.05 -33.73
C ARG A 264 13.05 -13.13 -34.20
N VAL A 265 12.54 -14.05 -35.02
CA VAL A 265 13.33 -15.09 -35.69
C VAL A 265 13.37 -14.81 -37.19
N THR A 266 14.57 -14.74 -37.77
CA THR A 266 14.78 -14.57 -39.22
C THR A 266 15.30 -15.86 -39.84
N LEU A 267 14.52 -16.44 -40.75
CA LEU A 267 14.94 -17.61 -41.53
C LEU A 267 15.66 -17.20 -42.82
N GLY A 268 16.52 -18.10 -43.31
CA GLY A 268 17.19 -17.96 -44.61
C GLY A 268 17.71 -19.29 -45.14
N GLU A 269 18.06 -19.31 -46.42
CA GLU A 269 18.59 -20.49 -47.12
C GLU A 269 19.97 -20.94 -46.58
N VAL A 270 20.14 -22.25 -46.40
CA VAL A 270 21.40 -22.86 -45.94
C VAL A 270 22.47 -22.79 -47.02
N ALA A 271 23.43 -21.88 -46.84
CA ALA A 271 24.40 -21.47 -47.86
C ALA A 271 25.42 -22.55 -48.33
N GLU A 272 25.74 -23.55 -47.49
CA GLU A 272 26.60 -24.68 -47.88
C GLU A 272 25.88 -26.01 -47.65
N GLY A 273 25.77 -26.83 -48.70
CA GLY A 273 25.15 -28.16 -48.64
C GLY A 273 23.62 -28.18 -48.57
N GLY A 274 22.96 -27.02 -48.62
CA GLY A 274 21.51 -26.87 -48.42
C GLY A 274 20.57 -27.42 -49.50
N ASP A 275 21.05 -28.10 -50.55
CA ASP A 275 20.19 -28.64 -51.63
C ASP A 275 19.35 -29.83 -51.12
N ALA A 276 18.05 -29.60 -50.94
CA ALA A 276 17.07 -30.64 -50.59
C ALA A 276 16.64 -31.48 -51.81
N GLY A 277 17.12 -31.14 -53.00
CA GLY A 277 16.71 -31.73 -54.26
C GLY A 277 15.56 -30.98 -54.93
N PHE A 278 15.31 -31.30 -56.19
CA PHE A 278 14.26 -30.71 -57.04
C PHE A 278 14.32 -29.19 -57.25
N GLY A 279 15.31 -28.50 -56.68
CA GLY A 279 15.44 -27.04 -56.69
C GLY A 279 14.93 -26.35 -55.42
N PHE A 280 14.71 -27.10 -54.33
CA PHE A 280 14.44 -26.55 -53.00
C PHE A 280 15.73 -26.45 -52.17
N THR A 281 15.83 -25.43 -51.32
CA THR A 281 16.93 -25.24 -50.36
C THR A 281 16.39 -25.37 -48.93
N TYR A 282 17.11 -26.05 -48.04
CA TYR A 282 16.80 -26.05 -46.61
C TYR A 282 16.83 -24.64 -46.03
N LEU A 283 15.88 -24.34 -45.16
CA LEU A 283 15.84 -23.11 -44.36
C LEU A 283 16.48 -23.37 -42.99
N ALA A 284 17.10 -22.33 -42.42
CA ALA A 284 17.59 -22.33 -41.05
C ALA A 284 17.39 -20.97 -40.40
N VAL A 285 17.38 -20.94 -39.07
CA VAL A 285 17.45 -19.69 -38.29
C VAL A 285 18.80 -19.03 -38.56
N THR A 286 18.76 -17.85 -39.17
CA THR A 286 19.96 -17.04 -39.45
C THR A 286 20.20 -15.96 -38.38
N ARG A 287 19.14 -15.57 -37.67
CA ARG A 287 19.17 -14.53 -36.63
C ARG A 287 18.01 -14.71 -35.66
N VAL A 288 18.29 -14.43 -34.39
CA VAL A 288 17.28 -14.22 -33.34
C VAL A 288 17.56 -12.85 -32.71
N GLU A 289 16.52 -12.04 -32.52
CA GLU A 289 16.58 -10.78 -31.79
C GLU A 289 15.56 -10.84 -30.64
N LEU A 290 16.02 -10.88 -29.39
CA LEU A 290 15.13 -10.71 -28.23
C LEU A 290 14.48 -9.32 -28.28
N LEU A 291 13.19 -9.24 -27.93
CA LEU A 291 12.44 -7.99 -27.97
C LEU A 291 12.68 -7.17 -26.69
N ALA A 292 12.87 -5.86 -26.84
CA ALA A 292 13.12 -4.97 -25.71
C ALA A 292 11.93 -4.89 -24.72
N SER A 293 10.70 -5.15 -25.18
CA SER A 293 9.53 -5.30 -24.30
C SER A 293 9.65 -6.50 -23.34
N PHE A 294 10.37 -7.54 -23.76
CA PHE A 294 10.59 -8.76 -22.97
C PHE A 294 11.85 -8.67 -22.10
N THR A 295 12.94 -8.07 -22.60
CA THR A 295 14.23 -8.03 -21.86
C THR A 295 14.53 -6.70 -21.15
N ALA A 296 13.66 -5.70 -21.31
CA ALA A 296 13.72 -4.40 -20.66
C ALA A 296 12.30 -3.92 -20.27
N PRO A 297 11.57 -4.67 -19.40
CA PRO A 297 10.30 -4.20 -18.85
C PRO A 297 10.45 -2.82 -18.20
N ALA A 298 9.38 -2.03 -18.23
CA ALA A 298 9.36 -0.71 -17.61
C ALA A 298 9.19 -0.86 -16.10
N ALA A 299 9.98 -0.13 -15.32
CA ALA A 299 9.80 -0.05 -13.88
C ALA A 299 8.51 0.72 -13.52
N HIS A 300 7.87 0.31 -12.43
CA HIS A 300 6.72 0.97 -11.82
C HIS A 300 7.11 1.58 -10.44
N GLU A 301 6.12 2.13 -9.76
CA GLU A 301 6.25 2.81 -8.47
C GLU A 301 4.99 2.52 -7.66
N ILE A 302 5.17 2.14 -6.39
CA ILE A 302 4.07 1.87 -5.45
C ILE A 302 4.11 2.86 -4.28
N THR A 303 2.95 3.42 -3.94
CA THR A 303 2.77 4.24 -2.74
C THR A 303 2.21 3.39 -1.60
N VAL A 304 2.88 3.36 -0.45
CA VAL A 304 2.50 2.53 0.69
C VAL A 304 2.31 3.38 1.94
N THR A 305 1.09 3.42 2.46
CA THR A 305 0.74 4.11 3.71
C THR A 305 0.78 3.14 4.89
N VAL A 306 1.57 3.45 5.91
CA VAL A 306 1.72 2.65 7.15
C VAL A 306 1.63 3.53 8.40
N PRO A 307 1.29 2.98 9.58
CA PRO A 307 1.40 3.71 10.84
C PRO A 307 2.79 4.30 11.08
N ALA A 308 2.87 5.42 11.80
CA ALA A 308 4.12 6.18 11.94
C ALA A 308 5.19 5.48 12.81
N ASP A 309 4.82 4.54 13.67
CA ASP A 309 5.73 3.69 14.45
C ASP A 309 6.16 2.41 13.70
N ALA A 310 5.44 2.06 12.63
CA ALA A 310 5.56 0.76 11.95
C ALA A 310 6.83 0.62 11.09
N SER A 311 7.27 -0.62 10.93
CA SER A 311 8.33 -1.02 10.01
C SER A 311 7.75 -1.62 8.73
N LEU A 312 8.00 -0.99 7.58
CA LEU A 312 7.61 -1.48 6.26
C LEU A 312 8.74 -2.33 5.62
N TYR A 313 8.33 -3.38 4.92
CA TYR A 313 9.19 -4.28 4.16
C TYR A 313 8.63 -4.50 2.75
N VAL A 314 9.51 -4.56 1.76
CA VAL A 314 9.22 -4.87 0.35
C VAL A 314 10.12 -6.04 -0.04
N ASN A 315 9.53 -7.13 -0.52
CA ASN A 315 10.22 -8.39 -0.87
C ASN A 315 11.13 -8.91 0.27
N GLY A 316 10.69 -8.70 1.52
CA GLY A 316 11.43 -9.07 2.73
C GLY A 316 12.58 -8.13 3.14
N VAL A 317 12.87 -7.07 2.36
CA VAL A 317 13.87 -6.04 2.69
C VAL A 317 13.19 -4.85 3.38
N ALA A 318 13.73 -4.40 4.50
CA ALA A 318 13.20 -3.25 5.25
C ALA A 318 13.37 -1.94 4.47
N VAL A 319 12.30 -1.16 4.34
CA VAL A 319 12.30 0.13 3.67
C VAL A 319 12.81 1.22 4.63
N THR A 320 13.74 2.05 4.18
CA THR A 320 14.32 3.14 5.01
C THR A 320 13.55 4.45 4.87
N GLU A 321 13.82 5.40 5.76
CA GLU A 321 13.25 6.75 5.74
C GLU A 321 13.54 7.54 4.43
N GLU A 322 14.53 7.11 3.62
CA GLU A 322 14.84 7.77 2.33
C GLU A 322 13.72 7.65 1.28
N TYR A 323 12.77 6.73 1.51
CA TYR A 323 11.59 6.51 0.66
C TYR A 323 10.32 7.23 1.17
N ILE A 324 10.37 7.97 2.29
CA ILE A 324 9.20 8.71 2.81
C ILE A 324 8.98 9.97 1.96
N ASP A 325 7.83 10.09 1.31
CA ASP A 325 7.43 11.28 0.55
C ASP A 325 6.49 12.15 1.39
N SER A 326 7.06 13.05 2.20
CA SER A 326 6.32 13.95 3.08
C SER A 326 5.54 15.07 2.35
N ALA A 327 5.38 14.96 1.02
CA ALA A 327 4.44 15.78 0.25
C ALA A 327 3.16 15.01 -0.14
N LEU A 328 3.09 13.70 0.16
CA LEU A 328 1.89 12.88 0.03
C LEU A 328 1.14 12.82 1.36
N THR A 329 -0.15 13.15 1.33
CA THR A 329 -1.06 12.98 2.47
C THR A 329 -1.56 11.53 2.54
N PRO A 330 -1.65 10.90 3.72
CA PRO A 330 -2.24 9.57 3.88
C PRO A 330 -3.68 9.52 3.37
N GLU A 331 -3.98 8.65 2.40
CA GLU A 331 -5.36 8.45 1.91
C GLU A 331 -6.23 7.65 2.90
N SER A 332 -5.62 7.03 3.91
CA SER A 332 -6.23 6.18 4.95
C SER A 332 -7.12 6.91 5.97
N GLY A 333 -7.53 8.16 5.71
CA GLY A 333 -8.32 8.99 6.62
C GLY A 333 -9.69 8.42 7.02
N GLU A 334 -10.25 7.44 6.28
CA GLU A 334 -11.45 6.69 6.70
C GLU A 334 -11.21 5.75 7.91
N SER A 335 -9.95 5.52 8.30
CA SER A 335 -9.57 4.67 9.44
C SER A 335 -9.16 5.43 10.71
N VAL A 336 -9.23 6.76 10.70
CA VAL A 336 -8.89 7.64 11.83
C VAL A 336 -10.18 8.15 12.47
N GLY A 337 -10.22 8.19 13.81
CA GLY A 337 -11.36 8.74 14.55
C GLY A 337 -11.54 10.23 14.28
N GLU A 338 -12.77 10.75 14.40
CA GLU A 338 -13.05 12.17 14.10
C GLU A 338 -12.24 13.14 14.96
N LEU A 339 -11.95 12.75 16.21
CA LEU A 339 -11.11 13.48 17.16
C LEU A 339 -9.61 13.46 16.82
N GLU A 340 -9.17 12.64 15.85
CA GLU A 340 -7.76 12.56 15.40
C GLU A 340 -7.59 12.92 13.92
N ALA A 341 -8.68 13.24 13.21
CA ALA A 341 -8.67 13.55 11.79
C ALA A 341 -7.83 14.79 11.41
N GLY A 342 -7.51 15.66 12.38
CA GLY A 342 -6.56 16.77 12.22
C GLY A 342 -5.08 16.38 12.34
N ARG A 343 -4.77 15.16 12.82
CA ARG A 343 -3.44 14.68 13.21
C ARG A 343 -2.97 13.45 12.39
N VAL A 344 -3.59 13.23 11.23
CA VAL A 344 -3.32 12.11 10.31
C VAL A 344 -1.84 12.01 9.90
N ASP A 345 -1.15 13.14 9.75
CA ASP A 345 0.28 13.21 9.40
C ASP A 345 1.22 12.84 10.58
N GLU A 346 0.71 12.78 11.82
CA GLU A 346 1.43 12.20 12.98
C GLU A 346 1.20 10.69 13.10
N LEU A 347 0.03 10.21 12.68
CA LEU A 347 -0.41 8.81 12.77
C LEU A 347 0.18 7.91 11.68
N PHE A 348 0.47 8.45 10.49
CA PHE A 348 0.90 7.67 9.33
C PHE A 348 2.17 8.22 8.66
N ARG A 349 2.88 7.32 7.96
CA ARG A 349 3.94 7.64 6.99
C ARG A 349 3.54 7.13 5.62
N VAL A 350 3.85 7.92 4.59
CA VAL A 350 3.66 7.53 3.19
C VAL A 350 5.02 7.27 2.54
N TYR A 351 5.24 6.02 2.15
CA TYR A 351 6.42 5.58 1.43
C TYR A 351 6.15 5.56 -0.07
N ARG A 352 7.14 5.96 -0.87
CA ARG A 352 7.09 6.01 -2.33
C ARG A 352 8.21 5.15 -2.90
N ILE A 353 7.92 3.87 -3.16
CA ILE A 353 8.91 2.90 -3.62
C ILE A 353 8.86 2.80 -5.13
N GLY A 354 9.73 3.57 -5.79
CA GLY A 354 9.92 3.56 -7.24
C GLY A 354 11.06 2.66 -7.71
N GLY A 355 10.94 2.14 -8.93
CA GLY A 355 11.99 1.35 -9.58
C GLY A 355 11.74 -0.16 -9.63
N LEU A 356 10.57 -0.62 -9.20
CA LEU A 356 10.19 -2.03 -9.15
C LEU A 356 9.85 -2.59 -10.54
N TYR A 357 10.16 -3.85 -10.81
CA TYR A 357 9.89 -4.53 -12.08
C TYR A 357 8.92 -5.71 -11.97
N ALA A 358 8.88 -6.39 -10.81
CA ALA A 358 7.89 -7.42 -10.48
C ALA A 358 6.88 -6.94 -9.42
N PRO A 359 5.67 -7.52 -9.33
CA PRO A 359 4.69 -7.15 -8.30
C PRO A 359 5.24 -7.35 -6.89
N ALA A 360 5.28 -6.30 -6.09
CA ALA A 360 5.93 -6.30 -4.78
C ALA A 360 5.19 -7.12 -3.70
N GLU A 361 5.91 -8.01 -3.01
CA GLU A 361 5.45 -8.59 -1.75
C GLU A 361 5.61 -7.57 -0.62
N LEU A 362 4.51 -6.96 -0.17
CA LEU A 362 4.49 -6.01 0.94
C LEU A 362 4.25 -6.71 2.29
N TYR A 363 4.98 -6.27 3.31
CA TYR A 363 4.75 -6.65 4.71
C TYR A 363 4.99 -5.44 5.62
N ALA A 364 4.12 -5.19 6.60
CA ALA A 364 4.35 -4.19 7.64
C ALA A 364 4.10 -4.78 9.03
N ALA A 365 4.81 -4.27 10.03
CA ALA A 365 4.65 -4.65 11.43
C ALA A 365 4.69 -3.42 12.35
N ASP A 366 3.95 -3.50 13.46
CA ASP A 366 3.95 -2.49 14.53
C ASP A 366 5.30 -2.41 15.27
N ALA A 367 5.46 -1.44 16.17
CA ALA A 367 6.65 -1.29 17.00
C ALA A 367 7.00 -2.52 17.88
N GLU A 368 6.06 -3.44 18.09
CA GLU A 368 6.27 -4.71 18.82
C GLU A 368 6.73 -5.85 17.89
N GLY A 369 6.72 -5.64 16.57
CA GLY A 369 7.09 -6.62 15.54
C GLY A 369 5.97 -7.58 15.15
N LYS A 370 4.71 -7.30 15.55
CA LYS A 370 3.51 -8.05 15.15
C LYS A 370 3.00 -7.54 13.79
N PRO A 371 2.54 -8.42 12.89
CA PRO A 371 2.07 -8.02 11.57
C PRO A 371 0.83 -7.11 11.64
N LEU A 372 0.81 -6.11 10.76
CA LEU A 372 -0.34 -5.23 10.54
C LEU A 372 -1.26 -5.78 9.45
N GLU A 373 -2.56 -5.54 9.61
CA GLU A 373 -3.58 -5.88 8.61
C GLU A 373 -3.65 -4.81 7.51
N LEU A 374 -4.04 -5.21 6.31
CA LEU A 374 -4.20 -4.30 5.16
C LEU A 374 -5.52 -3.53 5.24
N ASN A 375 -5.46 -2.22 5.03
CA ASN A 375 -6.61 -1.32 5.00
C ASN A 375 -7.08 -1.10 3.55
N GLY A 376 -7.76 -2.11 2.99
CA GLY A 376 -8.35 -2.05 1.64
C GLY A 376 -7.83 -3.13 0.68
N GLU A 377 -7.82 -2.80 -0.62
CA GLU A 377 -7.32 -3.66 -1.69
C GLU A 377 -5.92 -3.20 -2.10
N VAL A 378 -4.94 -4.12 -2.11
CA VAL A 378 -3.59 -3.84 -2.62
C VAL A 378 -3.64 -3.80 -4.14
N THR A 379 -2.98 -2.80 -4.72
CA THR A 379 -2.88 -2.58 -6.17
C THR A 379 -1.42 -2.36 -6.57
N ASP A 380 -1.13 -2.48 -7.86
CA ASP A 380 0.21 -2.27 -8.41
C ASP A 380 0.73 -0.82 -8.23
N GLU A 381 -0.16 0.14 -7.94
CA GLU A 381 0.16 1.56 -7.73
C GLU A 381 0.10 1.99 -6.24
N ALA A 382 -0.73 1.34 -5.41
CA ALA A 382 -0.97 1.75 -4.03
C ALA A 382 -1.37 0.61 -3.06
N ALA A 383 -0.97 0.76 -1.79
CA ALA A 383 -1.39 -0.06 -0.66
C ALA A 383 -1.48 0.76 0.64
N ALA A 384 -2.34 0.36 1.57
CA ALA A 384 -2.42 0.95 2.91
C ALA A 384 -2.55 -0.13 3.98
N TYR A 385 -1.99 0.14 5.17
CA TYR A 385 -2.13 -0.68 6.36
C TYR A 385 -3.03 0.00 7.39
N ALA A 386 -3.70 -0.80 8.22
CA ALA A 386 -4.57 -0.31 9.29
C ALA A 386 -3.73 0.20 10.48
N LEU A 387 -4.26 1.23 11.15
CA LEU A 387 -3.64 1.82 12.35
C LEU A 387 -3.74 0.90 13.57
N GLY A 388 -4.88 0.22 13.72
CA GLY A 388 -5.15 -0.71 14.81
C GLY A 388 -6.49 -0.41 15.49
N GLU A 389 -6.57 -0.74 16.77
CA GLU A 389 -7.53 -0.15 17.71
C GLU A 389 -6.71 0.77 18.62
N GLY A 390 -7.18 2.01 18.86
CA GLY A 390 -6.53 2.92 19.79
C GLY A 390 -6.60 2.41 21.23
N ALA A 391 -5.68 2.85 22.07
CA ALA A 391 -5.44 2.31 23.41
C ALA A 391 -5.42 3.37 24.52
N LEU A 392 -5.74 4.63 24.19
CA LEU A 392 -5.79 5.74 25.12
C LEU A 392 -7.25 6.13 25.37
N ASP A 393 -7.69 5.90 26.60
CA ASP A 393 -9.05 6.20 27.08
C ASP A 393 -8.98 7.27 28.19
N TYR A 394 -9.80 8.31 28.09
CA TYR A 394 -9.83 9.44 29.02
C TYR A 394 -11.20 9.57 29.68
N ARG A 395 -11.20 9.73 31.01
CA ARG A 395 -12.37 10.01 31.84
C ARG A 395 -12.33 11.48 32.23
N LEU A 396 -13.28 12.28 31.78
CA LEU A 396 -13.33 13.72 32.04
C LEU A 396 -14.47 14.01 33.02
N LEU A 397 -14.18 14.69 34.13
CA LEU A 397 -15.19 15.26 35.03
C LEU A 397 -15.22 16.77 34.81
N VAL A 398 -16.36 17.30 34.35
CA VAL A 398 -16.53 18.73 34.02
C VAL A 398 -17.78 19.34 34.67
N PRO A 399 -17.85 20.67 34.87
CA PRO A 399 -19.07 21.33 35.33
C PRO A 399 -20.28 21.13 34.41
N GLU A 400 -21.50 21.09 34.97
CA GLU A 400 -22.76 21.00 34.19
C GLU A 400 -22.83 22.10 33.12
N GLY A 401 -23.00 21.71 31.86
CA GLY A 401 -23.11 22.65 30.72
C GLY A 401 -21.79 23.21 30.19
N SER A 402 -20.64 22.67 30.60
CA SER A 402 -19.35 22.94 29.97
C SER A 402 -19.29 22.45 28.51
N THR A 403 -18.43 23.09 27.70
CA THR A 403 -18.10 22.67 26.34
C THR A 403 -16.70 22.06 26.31
N ILE A 404 -16.56 20.82 25.82
CA ILE A 404 -15.29 20.11 25.71
C ILE A 404 -14.84 20.08 24.24
N SER A 405 -13.56 20.29 23.98
CA SER A 405 -12.93 20.20 22.66
C SER A 405 -11.69 19.31 22.74
N VAL A 406 -11.60 18.29 21.88
CA VAL A 406 -10.50 17.32 21.81
C VAL A 406 -9.80 17.44 20.46
N ASN A 407 -8.51 17.77 20.46
CA ASN A 407 -7.71 18.14 19.28
C ASN A 407 -8.43 19.19 18.38
N GLY A 408 -9.18 20.12 18.98
CA GLY A 408 -9.95 21.14 18.27
C GLY A 408 -11.34 20.70 17.77
N VAL A 409 -11.81 19.50 18.13
CA VAL A 409 -13.15 18.97 17.81
C VAL A 409 -14.06 19.03 19.04
N GLU A 410 -15.11 19.85 18.96
CA GLU A 410 -16.16 19.98 19.99
C GLU A 410 -16.91 18.64 20.16
N LEU A 411 -16.92 18.08 21.37
CA LEU A 411 -17.60 16.81 21.68
C LEU A 411 -19.12 16.97 21.70
N ASP A 412 -19.85 15.93 21.28
CA ASP A 412 -21.31 15.88 21.36
C ASP A 412 -21.84 14.94 22.47
N GLU A 413 -23.15 14.96 22.67
CA GLU A 413 -23.90 14.19 23.68
C GLU A 413 -23.70 12.66 23.61
N SER A 414 -23.00 12.12 22.60
CA SER A 414 -22.62 10.69 22.56
C SER A 414 -21.42 10.35 23.46
N TYR A 415 -20.60 11.35 23.82
CA TYR A 415 -19.46 11.22 24.74
C TYR A 415 -19.85 11.46 26.21
N ASN A 416 -20.99 12.10 26.47
CA ASN A 416 -21.54 12.30 27.81
C ASN A 416 -22.23 11.02 28.32
N THR A 417 -21.89 10.56 29.52
CA THR A 417 -22.50 9.35 30.11
C THR A 417 -23.90 9.61 30.69
N GLY A 418 -24.23 10.86 31.02
CA GLY A 418 -25.41 11.23 31.79
C GLY A 418 -25.32 10.91 33.28
N ASP A 419 -24.18 10.41 33.77
CA ASP A 419 -23.87 10.29 35.20
C ASP A 419 -23.18 11.56 35.72
N THR A 420 -23.53 11.96 36.93
CA THR A 420 -22.93 13.10 37.64
C THR A 420 -22.24 12.60 38.91
N LEU A 421 -20.98 12.97 39.11
CA LEU A 421 -20.10 12.43 40.16
C LEU A 421 -19.48 13.56 40.99
N THR A 422 -19.10 13.24 42.22
CA THR A 422 -18.19 14.07 43.02
C THR A 422 -16.80 13.43 42.97
N PRO A 423 -15.72 14.19 42.70
CA PRO A 423 -14.34 13.69 42.73
C PRO A 423 -14.01 12.90 44.00
N ALA A 424 -13.33 11.76 43.85
CA ALA A 424 -13.04 10.85 44.97
C ALA A 424 -12.26 11.54 46.11
N PHE A 425 -11.29 12.40 45.79
CA PHE A 425 -10.51 13.17 46.77
C PHE A 425 -11.32 14.26 47.52
N LEU A 426 -12.57 14.51 47.11
CA LEU A 426 -13.52 15.40 47.79
C LEU A 426 -14.53 14.62 48.66
N GLU A 427 -14.52 13.28 48.66
CA GLU A 427 -15.33 12.51 49.61
C GLU A 427 -15.01 12.88 51.06
N GLY A 428 -16.03 12.89 51.92
CA GLY A 428 -15.90 13.30 53.33
C GLY A 428 -15.90 14.81 53.59
N PHE A 429 -15.61 15.66 52.61
CA PHE A 429 -15.63 17.13 52.81
C PHE A 429 -17.04 17.76 52.83
N GLY A 430 -18.09 16.98 52.59
CA GLY A 430 -19.49 17.44 52.57
C GLY A 430 -20.04 17.96 53.90
N ASP A 431 -19.37 17.73 55.03
CA ASP A 431 -19.72 18.37 56.31
C ASP A 431 -19.35 19.87 56.35
N TYR A 432 -18.51 20.36 55.41
CA TYR A 432 -18.11 21.76 55.32
C TYR A 432 -18.97 22.61 54.36
N GLY A 433 -19.79 21.99 53.50
CA GLY A 433 -20.59 22.70 52.51
C GLY A 433 -21.14 21.81 51.39
N THR A 434 -21.40 22.39 50.23
CA THR A 434 -21.87 21.65 49.04
C THR A 434 -20.66 21.22 48.22
N LEU A 435 -20.48 19.92 48.02
CA LEU A 435 -19.46 19.40 47.12
C LEU A 435 -19.84 19.66 45.66
N PRO A 436 -18.88 19.86 44.75
CA PRO A 436 -19.18 19.91 43.32
C PRO A 436 -19.72 18.55 42.84
N GLU A 437 -20.75 18.62 42.02
CA GLU A 437 -21.28 17.52 41.20
C GLU A 437 -20.88 17.86 39.75
N LEU A 438 -20.10 16.98 39.12
CA LEU A 438 -19.49 17.14 37.80
C LEU A 438 -20.01 16.05 36.84
N GLU A 439 -20.27 16.38 35.59
CA GLU A 439 -20.67 15.42 34.56
C GLU A 439 -19.49 14.54 34.13
N LEU A 440 -19.73 13.23 34.00
CA LEU A 440 -18.76 12.29 33.47
C LEU A 440 -18.88 12.16 31.96
N TRP A 441 -17.81 12.53 31.25
CA TRP A 441 -17.63 12.31 29.82
C TRP A 441 -16.52 11.26 29.60
N LEU A 442 -16.66 10.44 28.55
CA LEU A 442 -15.71 9.40 28.18
C LEU A 442 -15.24 9.60 26.74
N VAL A 443 -13.92 9.60 26.54
CA VAL A 443 -13.28 9.63 25.23
C VAL A 443 -12.42 8.37 25.13
N GLU A 444 -12.82 7.40 24.29
CA GLU A 444 -12.20 6.07 24.22
C GLU A 444 -11.54 5.83 22.85
N GLY A 445 -10.48 5.01 22.83
CA GLY A 445 -9.87 4.50 21.61
C GLY A 445 -9.03 5.49 20.80
N LEU A 446 -8.38 6.47 21.46
CA LEU A 446 -7.38 7.34 20.81
C LEU A 446 -6.04 6.62 20.61
N HIS A 447 -5.26 7.06 19.64
CA HIS A 447 -3.93 6.54 19.31
C HIS A 447 -2.82 7.49 19.78
N LEU A 448 -3.09 8.81 19.83
CA LEU A 448 -2.20 9.84 20.36
C LEU A 448 -2.79 10.50 21.61
N GLU A 449 -1.91 11.00 22.47
CA GLU A 449 -2.29 11.85 23.60
C GLU A 449 -2.93 13.14 23.06
N PRO A 450 -4.18 13.47 23.45
CA PRO A 450 -4.95 14.57 22.89
C PRO A 450 -4.64 15.90 23.56
N GLU A 451 -4.80 16.98 22.79
CA GLU A 451 -5.03 18.33 23.33
C GLU A 451 -6.50 18.43 23.79
N ILE A 452 -6.76 18.76 25.06
CA ILE A 452 -8.13 18.85 25.62
C ILE A 452 -8.38 20.27 26.17
N GLU A 453 -9.24 21.02 25.51
CA GLU A 453 -9.75 22.30 26.00
C GLU A 453 -11.13 22.09 26.67
N VAL A 454 -11.37 22.71 27.83
CA VAL A 454 -12.71 22.79 28.43
C VAL A 454 -13.07 24.24 28.72
N ARG A 455 -14.30 24.62 28.36
CA ARG A 455 -14.85 25.96 28.59
C ARG A 455 -16.16 25.89 29.39
N ASP A 456 -16.42 26.87 30.24
CA ASP A 456 -17.64 26.91 31.05
C ASP A 456 -18.89 27.32 30.25
N ALA A 457 -20.05 27.35 30.93
CA ALA A 457 -21.33 27.72 30.33
C ALA A 457 -21.41 29.20 29.87
N GLU A 458 -20.50 30.05 30.34
CA GLU A 458 -20.31 31.44 29.92
C GLU A 458 -19.35 31.55 28.71
N GLY A 459 -18.54 30.52 28.45
CA GLY A 459 -17.54 30.43 27.39
C GLY A 459 -16.14 30.89 27.80
N GLU A 460 -15.86 30.98 29.11
CA GLU A 460 -14.52 31.21 29.64
C GLU A 460 -13.75 29.87 29.76
N GLU A 461 -12.44 29.91 29.55
CA GLU A 461 -11.57 28.73 29.53
C GLU A 461 -11.25 28.31 30.97
N LEU A 462 -11.33 27.00 31.26
CA LEU A 462 -11.03 26.47 32.58
C LEU A 462 -9.51 26.30 32.77
N ASP A 463 -9.06 26.30 34.03
CA ASP A 463 -7.69 25.93 34.38
C ASP A 463 -7.40 24.45 34.01
N GLU A 464 -6.11 24.08 34.00
CA GLU A 464 -5.63 22.70 33.87
C GLU A 464 -6.36 21.74 34.85
N PRO A 465 -6.70 20.51 34.40
CA PRO A 465 -7.42 19.56 35.22
C PRO A 465 -6.54 19.00 36.34
N ALA A 466 -7.17 18.65 37.47
CA ALA A 466 -6.54 17.78 38.46
C ALA A 466 -6.52 16.33 37.94
N ALA A 467 -5.40 15.63 38.02
CA ALA A 467 -5.34 14.21 37.67
C ALA A 467 -5.46 13.32 38.93
N ALA A 468 -6.56 12.58 39.06
CA ALA A 468 -6.80 11.69 40.20
C ALA A 468 -7.48 10.38 39.77
N ASP A 469 -6.99 9.24 40.25
CA ASP A 469 -7.54 7.90 40.04
C ASP A 469 -7.81 7.48 38.56
N GLY A 470 -7.18 8.17 37.59
CA GLY A 470 -7.39 7.96 36.16
C GLY A 470 -8.48 8.86 35.54
N GLU A 471 -8.85 9.94 36.22
CA GLU A 471 -9.81 10.95 35.79
C GLU A 471 -9.12 12.32 35.68
N LEU A 472 -9.47 13.10 34.65
CA LEU A 472 -9.10 14.50 34.50
C LEU A 472 -10.26 15.36 34.98
N ILE A 473 -10.02 16.18 36.00
CA ILE A 473 -11.07 16.80 36.81
C ILE A 473 -10.98 18.32 36.70
N TYR A 474 -11.88 18.89 35.91
CA TYR A 474 -11.97 20.33 35.68
C TYR A 474 -12.91 20.99 36.69
N PHE A 475 -12.49 22.13 37.23
CA PHE A 475 -13.28 22.93 38.15
C PHE A 475 -13.77 24.21 37.46
N GLY A 476 -14.99 24.64 37.77
CA GLY A 476 -15.60 25.84 37.17
C GLY A 476 -14.88 27.14 37.54
N SER A 477 -15.11 28.19 36.76
CA SER A 477 -14.50 29.51 36.91
C SER A 477 -14.57 30.03 38.36
N GLY A 478 -13.40 30.26 38.95
CA GLY A 478 -13.23 30.40 40.39
C GLY A 478 -13.73 31.71 41.01
N ASP A 479 -14.03 31.69 42.31
CA ASP A 479 -14.34 32.89 43.08
C ASP A 479 -13.07 33.73 43.29
N GLN A 480 -12.90 34.75 42.43
CA GLN A 480 -11.85 35.76 42.52
C GLN A 480 -11.74 36.39 43.92
N ALA A 481 -12.84 36.53 44.67
CA ALA A 481 -12.81 37.10 46.02
C ALA A 481 -12.29 36.10 47.07
N ALA A 482 -12.38 34.79 46.82
CA ALA A 482 -11.70 33.75 47.59
C ALA A 482 -10.21 33.69 47.23
N GLN A 483 -9.86 33.73 45.93
CA GLN A 483 -8.47 33.78 45.45
C GLN A 483 -7.72 35.01 45.99
N ASP A 484 -8.30 36.21 45.87
CA ASP A 484 -7.76 37.48 46.41
C ASP A 484 -7.55 37.44 47.93
N ALA A 485 -8.31 36.60 48.64
CA ALA A 485 -8.27 36.50 50.10
C ALA A 485 -7.33 35.40 50.61
N HIS A 486 -7.18 34.29 49.88
CA HIS A 486 -6.60 33.03 50.38
C HIS A 486 -5.57 32.37 49.44
N GLY A 487 -5.30 32.95 48.26
CA GLY A 487 -4.25 32.49 47.34
C GLY A 487 -2.84 32.52 47.94
N ALA A 488 -2.58 33.44 48.89
CA ALA A 488 -1.31 33.50 49.60
C ALA A 488 -1.07 32.27 50.49
N GLU A 489 -2.12 31.77 51.15
CA GLU A 489 -2.08 30.53 51.94
C GLU A 489 -1.88 29.29 51.04
N ALA A 490 -2.53 29.25 49.86
CA ALA A 490 -2.36 28.18 48.87
C ALA A 490 -0.91 28.12 48.32
N SER A 491 -0.38 29.26 47.84
CA SER A 491 1.00 29.36 47.38
C SER A 491 2.00 29.04 48.50
N ALA A 492 1.76 29.47 49.75
CA ALA A 492 2.66 29.18 50.86
C ALA A 492 2.70 27.68 51.21
N PHE A 493 1.57 26.97 51.12
CA PHE A 493 1.56 25.50 51.23
C PHE A 493 2.34 24.85 50.09
N MET A 494 2.11 25.27 48.84
CA MET A 494 2.79 24.66 47.69
C MET A 494 4.28 24.95 47.62
N GLU A 495 4.74 26.15 47.99
CA GLU A 495 6.18 26.42 48.12
C GLU A 495 6.82 25.50 49.16
N ALA A 496 6.16 25.23 50.29
CA ALA A 496 6.64 24.30 51.32
C ALA A 496 6.59 22.83 50.88
N TYR A 497 5.53 22.42 50.16
CA TYR A 497 5.33 21.07 49.65
C TYR A 497 6.37 20.74 48.57
N ALA A 498 6.50 21.62 47.57
CA ALA A 498 7.50 21.50 46.52
C ALA A 498 8.93 21.51 47.08
N ALA A 499 9.28 22.43 47.99
CA ALA A 499 10.62 22.49 48.61
C ALA A 499 10.92 21.34 49.59
N TYR A 500 9.90 20.57 50.01
CA TYR A 500 10.09 19.30 50.70
C TYR A 500 10.42 18.17 49.70
N LEU A 501 9.73 18.12 48.55
CA LEU A 501 9.96 17.12 47.50
C LEU A 501 11.27 17.32 46.70
N SER A 502 11.65 18.58 46.43
CA SER A 502 12.78 18.96 45.54
C SER A 502 14.06 19.38 46.27
N GLY A 503 14.21 18.96 47.53
CA GLY A 503 15.36 19.33 48.35
C GLY A 503 16.50 18.31 48.33
N GLU A 504 17.73 18.75 48.08
CA GLU A 504 18.98 17.99 48.36
C GLU A 504 19.11 17.59 49.85
N ALA A 505 18.25 18.15 50.71
CA ALA A 505 17.87 17.55 51.99
C ALA A 505 16.38 17.78 52.27
N ALA A 506 15.57 16.70 52.23
CA ALA A 506 14.25 16.65 52.87
C ALA A 506 14.41 16.65 54.40
N SER A 507 14.85 17.79 54.94
CA SER A 507 15.20 17.94 56.34
C SER A 507 13.95 17.94 57.22
N GLU A 508 14.13 17.53 58.49
CA GLU A 508 13.11 17.65 59.53
C GLU A 508 12.59 19.09 59.69
N GLU A 509 13.39 20.10 59.33
CA GLU A 509 12.99 21.51 59.34
C GLU A 509 12.00 21.81 58.20
N ASN A 510 12.23 21.31 56.98
CA ASN A 510 11.28 21.43 55.86
C ASN A 510 10.00 20.65 56.14
N TYR A 511 10.10 19.41 56.66
CA TYR A 511 8.93 18.60 57.02
C TYR A 511 8.09 19.27 58.13
N THR A 512 8.74 19.81 59.17
CA THR A 512 8.04 20.55 60.24
C THR A 512 7.36 21.82 59.71
N ALA A 513 8.00 22.53 58.77
CA ALA A 513 7.42 23.72 58.15
C ALA A 513 6.19 23.39 57.29
N LEU A 514 6.25 22.30 56.51
CA LEU A 514 5.13 21.79 55.73
C LEU A 514 3.98 21.30 56.63
N GLN A 515 4.27 20.50 57.67
CA GLN A 515 3.24 19.99 58.59
C GLN A 515 2.47 21.12 59.29
N ALA A 516 3.11 22.27 59.55
CA ALA A 516 2.45 23.45 60.13
C ALA A 516 1.40 24.13 59.20
N LEU A 517 1.31 23.73 57.93
CA LEU A 517 0.35 24.20 56.94
C LEU A 517 -0.68 23.12 56.55
N VAL A 518 -0.61 21.93 57.17
CA VAL A 518 -1.49 20.78 56.91
C VAL A 518 -2.51 20.64 58.04
N LEU A 519 -3.70 20.13 57.73
CA LEU A 519 -4.78 19.90 58.68
C LEU A 519 -4.52 18.65 59.53
N ASP A 520 -4.38 18.82 60.85
CA ASP A 520 -4.29 17.73 61.84
C ASP A 520 -5.35 16.64 61.59
N GLY A 521 -4.92 15.39 61.40
CA GLY A 521 -5.80 14.24 61.22
C GLY A 521 -6.39 14.07 59.82
N SER A 522 -5.90 14.82 58.83
CA SER A 522 -6.27 14.66 57.42
C SER A 522 -5.60 13.45 56.75
N GLU A 523 -6.10 13.06 55.58
CA GLU A 523 -5.45 12.06 54.73
C GLU A 523 -4.10 12.59 54.21
N LEU A 524 -3.99 13.91 53.94
CA LEU A 524 -2.72 14.55 53.59
C LEU A 524 -1.67 14.44 54.70
N GLU A 525 -2.02 14.67 55.98
CA GLU A 525 -1.09 14.46 57.09
C GLU A 525 -0.61 13.00 57.14
N THR A 526 -1.53 12.07 56.90
CA THR A 526 -1.25 10.62 56.91
C THR A 526 -0.33 10.22 55.75
N ALA A 527 -0.57 10.73 54.54
CA ALA A 527 0.22 10.50 53.34
C ALA A 527 1.62 11.13 53.45
N LEU A 528 1.71 12.40 53.83
CA LEU A 528 2.99 13.09 54.05
C LEU A 528 3.85 12.42 55.12
N LYS A 529 3.22 11.91 56.18
CA LYS A 529 3.93 11.16 57.20
C LYS A 529 4.43 9.82 56.70
N ALA A 530 3.64 9.06 55.95
CA ALA A 530 4.08 7.81 55.34
C ALA A 530 5.23 8.03 54.35
N LEU A 531 5.14 9.10 53.55
CA LEU A 531 6.21 9.56 52.65
C LEU A 531 7.48 9.95 53.42
N HIS A 532 7.35 10.59 54.59
CA HIS A 532 8.50 10.95 55.41
C HIS A 532 9.15 9.75 56.14
N ASP A 533 8.35 8.82 56.66
CA ASP A 533 8.79 7.61 57.35
C ASP A 533 9.57 6.65 56.41
N ASP A 534 9.38 6.74 55.08
CA ASP A 534 10.05 5.92 54.04
C ASP A 534 10.77 6.77 52.96
N TYR A 535 11.18 8.01 53.28
CA TYR A 535 11.75 8.95 52.30
C TYR A 535 13.14 8.52 51.80
N ALA A 536 13.19 7.92 50.61
CA ALA A 536 14.42 7.80 49.84
C ALA A 536 14.83 9.18 49.27
N GLU A 537 16.14 9.38 49.02
CA GLU A 537 16.66 10.64 48.46
C GLU A 537 16.08 10.90 47.05
N ASN A 538 15.03 11.72 46.94
CA ASN A 538 14.48 12.18 45.66
C ASN A 538 15.52 13.00 44.90
N GLY A 539 15.81 12.59 43.66
CA GLY A 539 16.85 13.20 42.82
C GLY A 539 16.50 14.53 42.14
N LEU A 540 15.40 15.18 42.55
CA LEU A 540 14.94 16.45 41.98
C LEU A 540 15.75 17.63 42.56
N SER A 541 16.89 17.94 41.96
CA SER A 541 17.71 19.10 42.32
C SER A 541 17.16 20.38 41.66
N VAL A 542 16.26 21.09 42.36
CA VAL A 542 15.62 22.33 41.86
C VAL A 542 16.30 23.55 42.48
N GLU A 543 16.69 24.52 41.66
CA GLU A 543 17.31 25.78 42.12
C GLU A 543 16.25 26.76 42.68
N ARG A 544 15.04 26.71 42.14
CA ARG A 544 13.95 27.63 42.47
C ARG A 544 12.59 27.02 42.18
N VAL A 545 11.68 27.18 43.14
CA VAL A 545 10.25 26.94 42.99
C VAL A 545 9.54 28.29 42.94
N ARG A 546 8.46 28.43 42.17
CA ARG A 546 7.41 29.44 42.41
C ARG A 546 6.04 28.76 42.38
N ALA A 547 5.14 29.12 43.29
CA ALA A 547 3.77 28.63 43.29
C ALA A 547 2.78 29.77 43.05
N ARG A 548 1.88 29.64 42.07
CA ARG A 548 0.87 30.63 41.70
C ARG A 548 -0.52 30.02 41.80
N SER A 549 -1.35 30.48 42.73
CA SER A 549 -2.71 29.95 42.87
C SER A 549 -3.65 30.41 41.74
N GLY A 550 -4.27 29.45 41.05
CA GLY A 550 -5.31 29.65 40.04
C GLY A 550 -6.70 29.79 40.65
N SER A 551 -7.72 29.19 40.03
CA SER A 551 -9.11 29.22 40.47
C SER A 551 -9.33 28.70 41.89
N PHE A 552 -10.36 29.26 42.55
CA PHE A 552 -10.84 28.85 43.88
C PHE A 552 -12.33 28.50 43.79
N VAL A 553 -12.70 27.23 43.93
CA VAL A 553 -14.11 26.82 44.01
C VAL A 553 -14.52 26.62 45.48
N PRO A 554 -15.40 27.47 46.04
CA PRO A 554 -15.81 27.38 47.44
C PRO A 554 -16.86 26.29 47.66
N ILE A 555 -16.46 25.20 48.33
CA ILE A 555 -17.37 24.17 48.86
C ILE A 555 -18.28 24.77 49.94
N GLY A 556 -17.72 25.64 50.79
CA GLY A 556 -18.46 26.36 51.82
C GLY A 556 -17.64 27.45 52.50
N SER A 557 -18.20 28.09 53.53
CA SER A 557 -17.55 29.24 54.21
C SER A 557 -16.25 28.93 54.96
N THR A 558 -15.85 27.66 55.00
CA THR A 558 -14.64 27.15 55.68
C THR A 558 -13.95 26.03 54.89
N CYS A 559 -14.29 25.83 53.61
CA CYS A 559 -13.66 24.83 52.75
C CYS A 559 -13.71 25.29 51.28
N CYS A 560 -12.60 25.19 50.57
CA CYS A 560 -12.50 25.40 49.13
C CYS A 560 -11.53 24.40 48.50
N VAL A 561 -11.72 24.14 47.21
CA VAL A 561 -10.71 23.51 46.36
C VAL A 561 -10.08 24.60 45.49
N CYS A 562 -8.77 24.52 45.23
CA CYS A 562 -8.07 25.47 44.37
C CYS A 562 -6.93 24.84 43.59
N THR A 563 -6.73 25.30 42.35
CA THR A 563 -5.56 24.99 41.52
C THR A 563 -4.36 25.86 41.93
N VAL A 564 -3.15 25.34 41.79
CA VAL A 564 -1.89 26.08 41.97
C VAL A 564 -0.85 25.58 40.98
N ASP A 565 -0.41 26.47 40.09
CA ASP A 565 0.69 26.21 39.16
C ASP A 565 2.01 26.26 39.92
N VAL A 566 2.90 25.29 39.70
CA VAL A 566 4.24 25.26 40.29
C VAL A 566 5.31 25.21 39.21
N GLU A 567 6.12 26.27 39.15
CA GLU A 567 7.28 26.44 38.27
C GLU A 567 8.54 25.90 38.97
N TYR A 568 9.09 24.80 38.47
CA TYR A 568 10.33 24.18 38.95
C TYR A 568 11.50 24.49 38.01
N SER A 569 12.46 25.30 38.49
CA SER A 569 13.60 25.78 37.71
C SER A 569 14.90 25.07 38.13
N ALA A 570 15.57 24.38 37.20
CA ALA A 570 16.76 23.56 37.47
C ALA A 570 18.11 24.25 37.15
N GLY A 571 18.12 25.52 36.72
CA GLY A 571 19.33 26.35 36.54
C GLY A 571 19.48 26.93 35.12
N GLU A 572 20.53 27.75 34.89
CA GLU A 572 20.70 28.56 33.67
C GLU A 572 20.74 27.79 32.32
N ASP A 573 20.96 26.46 32.34
CA ASP A 573 21.06 25.59 31.16
C ASP A 573 19.95 24.51 31.09
N ALA A 574 18.90 24.60 31.93
CA ALA A 574 17.80 23.64 31.98
C ALA A 574 16.45 24.29 31.66
N GLU A 575 15.51 23.51 31.13
CA GLU A 575 14.14 23.97 30.90
C GLU A 575 13.36 23.98 32.22
N ASP A 576 12.56 25.03 32.43
CA ASP A 576 11.69 25.14 33.60
C ASP A 576 10.48 24.19 33.42
N VAL A 577 10.16 23.40 34.44
CA VAL A 577 9.03 22.46 34.43
C VAL A 577 7.86 23.08 35.18
N GLU A 578 6.75 23.31 34.49
CA GLU A 578 5.48 23.72 35.13
C GLU A 578 4.64 22.48 35.47
N THR A 579 3.91 22.54 36.59
CA THR A 579 3.04 21.45 37.04
C THR A 579 1.88 22.03 37.84
N ALA A 580 0.64 21.78 37.42
CA ALA A 580 -0.53 22.13 38.19
C ALA A 580 -0.70 21.17 39.39
N TYR A 581 -1.26 21.69 40.48
CA TYR A 581 -1.69 20.91 41.64
C TYR A 581 -3.05 21.39 42.11
N THR A 582 -3.92 20.49 42.52
CA THR A 582 -5.21 20.83 43.13
C THR A 582 -5.21 20.50 44.62
N ILE A 583 -5.59 21.49 45.43
CA ILE A 583 -5.51 21.45 46.90
C ILE A 583 -6.90 21.62 47.49
N VAL A 584 -7.24 20.85 48.51
CA VAL A 584 -8.40 21.12 49.37
C VAL A 584 -7.94 21.88 50.61
N LEU A 585 -8.37 23.14 50.74
CA LEU A 585 -8.08 24.00 51.88
C LEU A 585 -9.26 24.03 52.85
N VAL A 586 -8.99 23.88 54.15
CA VAL A 586 -9.98 23.92 55.23
C VAL A 586 -9.61 24.99 56.25
N MET A 587 -10.57 25.82 56.65
CA MET A 587 -10.36 26.82 57.70
C MET A 587 -10.53 26.20 59.09
N TYR A 588 -9.43 26.01 59.80
CA TYR A 588 -9.41 25.51 61.17
C TYR A 588 -8.74 26.51 62.13
N GLY A 589 -9.38 26.78 63.27
CA GLY A 589 -8.88 27.75 64.26
C GLY A 589 -8.81 29.22 63.82
N GLY A 590 -9.21 29.53 62.57
CA GLY A 590 -9.02 30.84 61.94
C GLY A 590 -7.79 30.93 61.03
N VAL A 591 -7.21 29.79 60.62
CA VAL A 591 -6.13 29.64 59.65
C VAL A 591 -6.60 28.67 58.57
N TRP A 592 -6.22 28.86 57.31
CA TRP A 592 -6.43 27.87 56.24
C TRP A 592 -5.29 26.86 56.23
N LEU A 593 -5.64 25.58 56.15
CA LEU A 593 -4.70 24.45 56.15
C LEU A 593 -5.07 23.48 55.03
N ALA A 594 -4.07 22.90 54.37
CA ALA A 594 -4.29 21.88 53.34
C ALA A 594 -4.73 20.55 53.97
N ALA A 595 -5.77 19.93 53.39
CA ALA A 595 -6.35 18.67 53.86
C ALA A 595 -6.23 17.53 52.84
N ALA A 596 -6.10 17.86 51.56
CA ALA A 596 -5.75 16.97 50.45
C ALA A 596 -4.94 17.76 49.41
N VAL A 597 -4.07 17.07 48.67
CA VAL A 597 -3.43 17.58 47.45
C VAL A 597 -3.35 16.46 46.43
N VAL A 598 -3.59 16.79 45.17
CA VAL A 598 -3.35 15.96 43.98
C VAL A 598 -2.56 16.80 42.96
N SER A 599 -1.87 16.13 42.05
CA SER A 599 -1.30 16.74 40.84
C SER A 599 -2.22 16.40 39.67
#